data_AF-A0A4R8L6E5-F1
#
_entry.id   AF-A0A4R8L6E5-F1
#
_cell.length_a   1.000
_cell.length_b   1.000
_cell.length_c   1.000
_cell.angle_alpha   90.00
_cell.angle_beta   90.00
_cell.angle_gamma   90.00
#
_symmetry.space_group_name_H-M   'P 1'
#
loop_
_entity.id
_entity.type
_entity.pdbx_description
1 polymer ?
#
loop_
_entity_poly.entity_id
_entity_poly.type
_entity_poly.pdbx_seq_one_letter_code
_entity_poly.pdbx_strand_id
1 'polypeptide(L)'
;MNNEEPVLAPLTHPDNRNSISHDASLLEEPQVDKALGDALDGAHLTERLQTLAQRGKEENCRKTALLFAARLVADSLLVESLGAIHVIHCLSALSKWDKEPVCRAAVTRLANRIAGDRLSVRQLSKGLVAECLNALGRWHEEIECQQAGAQFSRLLLDDPKFLLRLNGHEVACCMNAFGKWRRERSCLDVCRHLARRIATEDSLVRQLNGSRLASCIGALAEWSEDEPCRAAGFRLATRISEDGPLRHNLNARHVAVCLHALGHWREHEICRKAAVHLARRLAADSSLCDRLSPKHIANCMETLGKLKAETACQAAATRIARRIVRDKALRDGFDRQQVARCATVLAVWGSQSDLDSARTCLEQAFKDRG
;
A
#
# COMPACT_ATOMS: atom_id res chain seq x y z
N MET A 1 3.48 -2.63 -80.10
CA MET A 1 2.05 -2.59 -80.47
C MET A 1 1.43 -1.49 -79.65
N ASN A 2 1.14 -0.38 -80.33
CA ASN A 2 0.47 0.82 -79.80
C ASN A 2 -0.98 0.50 -79.47
N ASN A 3 -1.54 1.14 -78.43
CA ASN A 3 -2.60 2.15 -78.63
C ASN A 3 -3.02 2.77 -77.29
N GLU A 4 -2.72 4.06 -77.17
CA GLU A 4 -3.41 5.05 -76.34
C GLU A 4 -4.82 5.34 -76.94
N GLU A 5 -5.85 5.50 -76.10
CA GLU A 5 -6.61 6.76 -75.87
C GLU A 5 -7.96 6.83 -76.65
N PRO A 6 -8.93 7.77 -76.41
CA PRO A 6 -9.24 8.61 -75.23
C PRO A 6 -10.76 8.98 -75.01
N VAL A 7 -10.98 9.88 -74.03
CA VAL A 7 -12.01 10.97 -73.85
C VAL A 7 -13.50 10.68 -73.58
N LEU A 8 -14.10 11.30 -72.54
CA LEU A 8 -14.70 12.67 -72.53
C LEU A 8 -15.74 12.79 -71.39
N ALA A 9 -15.64 13.82 -70.54
CA ALA A 9 -16.67 14.26 -69.58
C ALA A 9 -17.34 15.55 -70.09
N PRO A 10 -18.59 15.86 -69.67
CA PRO A 10 -18.77 17.16 -69.00
C PRO A 10 -19.89 17.24 -67.91
N LEU A 11 -19.53 17.90 -66.79
CA LEU A 11 -20.19 18.98 -66.01
C LEU A 11 -21.72 19.28 -66.14
N THR A 12 -22.49 19.30 -65.03
CA THR A 12 -22.94 20.48 -64.23
C THR A 12 -24.20 20.23 -63.34
N HIS A 13 -24.07 20.49 -62.01
CA HIS A 13 -24.94 21.08 -60.93
C HIS A 13 -26.47 21.38 -61.12
N PRO A 14 -27.30 21.72 -60.07
CA PRO A 14 -27.11 21.84 -58.59
C PRO A 14 -28.31 21.40 -57.67
N ASP A 15 -28.22 21.74 -56.36
CA ASP A 15 -29.28 22.00 -55.34
C ASP A 15 -29.80 20.93 -54.35
N ASN A 16 -29.01 20.74 -53.28
CA ASN A 16 -29.31 21.05 -51.87
C ASN A 16 -30.80 21.19 -51.40
N ARG A 17 -31.23 20.34 -50.44
CA ARG A 17 -31.95 20.73 -49.19
C ARG A 17 -32.28 19.52 -48.28
N ASN A 18 -31.71 19.56 -47.07
CA ASN A 18 -32.21 19.07 -45.77
C ASN A 18 -33.21 17.90 -45.70
N SER A 19 -32.85 16.85 -44.95
CA SER A 19 -33.54 16.52 -43.69
C SER A 19 -32.89 15.35 -42.94
N ILE A 20 -32.71 15.56 -41.65
CA ILE A 20 -32.25 14.66 -40.59
C ILE A 20 -33.06 13.36 -40.56
N SER A 21 -32.38 12.21 -40.47
CA SER A 21 -32.89 11.06 -39.71
C SER A 21 -31.76 10.45 -38.90
N HIS A 22 -31.93 10.54 -37.58
CA HIS A 22 -31.19 9.77 -36.59
C HIS A 22 -31.17 8.29 -36.98
N ASP A 23 -29.98 7.74 -37.16
CA ASP A 23 -29.77 6.31 -36.90
C ASP A 23 -28.61 6.17 -35.91
N ALA A 24 -29.00 6.34 -34.66
CA ALA A 24 -28.24 5.94 -33.50
C ALA A 24 -28.36 4.42 -33.37
N SER A 25 -27.51 3.67 -34.05
CA SER A 25 -27.29 2.27 -33.71
C SER A 25 -25.89 1.83 -34.12
N LEU A 26 -25.31 0.97 -33.29
CA LEU A 26 -24.00 0.30 -33.45
C LEU A 26 -22.77 1.02 -32.87
N LEU A 27 -22.91 1.56 -31.66
CA LEU A 27 -21.86 1.44 -30.64
C LEU A 27 -22.39 0.52 -29.54
N GLU A 28 -22.47 -0.78 -29.82
CA GLU A 28 -22.55 -1.76 -28.75
C GLU A 28 -21.19 -1.79 -28.04
N GLU A 29 -21.12 -1.12 -26.90
CA GLU A 29 -20.09 -1.41 -25.90
C GLU A 29 -20.15 -2.92 -25.58
N PRO A 30 -19.01 -3.59 -25.32
CA PRO A 30 -19.06 -5.01 -24.98
C PRO A 30 -19.74 -5.17 -23.62
N GLN A 31 -21.02 -5.52 -23.67
CA GLN A 31 -21.76 -6.16 -22.59
C GLN A 31 -21.06 -7.51 -22.31
N VAL A 32 -19.99 -7.50 -21.54
CA VAL A 32 -19.59 -8.72 -20.84
C VAL A 32 -20.73 -9.00 -19.86
N ASP A 33 -21.59 -9.92 -20.30
CA ASP A 33 -22.93 -10.22 -19.82
C ASP A 33 -23.07 -10.22 -18.30
N LYS A 34 -23.93 -9.34 -17.77
CA LYS A 34 -24.48 -9.49 -16.41
C LYS A 34 -25.04 -10.90 -16.20
N ALA A 35 -25.67 -11.46 -17.24
CA ALA A 35 -26.19 -12.83 -17.26
C ALA A 35 -25.09 -13.90 -17.10
N LEU A 36 -23.92 -13.71 -17.72
CA LEU A 36 -22.76 -14.58 -17.54
C LEU A 36 -22.23 -14.44 -16.12
N GLY A 37 -22.15 -13.20 -15.61
CA GLY A 37 -21.74 -12.91 -14.24
C GLY A 37 -22.66 -13.52 -13.18
N ASP A 38 -23.95 -13.64 -13.45
CA ASP A 38 -24.95 -14.26 -12.57
C ASP A 38 -24.95 -15.80 -12.67
N ALA A 39 -24.55 -16.36 -13.82
CA ALA A 39 -24.52 -17.81 -14.07
C ALA A 39 -23.29 -18.54 -13.49
N LEU A 40 -22.19 -17.84 -13.21
CA LEU A 40 -20.98 -18.49 -12.68
C LEU A 40 -21.21 -19.04 -11.27
N ASP A 41 -20.73 -20.24 -10.99
CA ASP A 41 -20.59 -20.67 -9.60
C ASP A 41 -19.45 -19.91 -8.89
N GLY A 42 -19.30 -20.14 -7.58
CA GLY A 42 -18.30 -19.45 -6.78
C GLY A 42 -16.85 -19.72 -7.19
N ALA A 43 -16.54 -20.91 -7.72
CA ALA A 43 -15.19 -21.25 -8.14
C ALA A 43 -14.82 -20.51 -9.43
N HIS A 44 -15.69 -20.57 -10.44
CA HIS A 44 -15.46 -19.89 -11.71
C HIS A 44 -15.47 -18.37 -11.56
N LEU A 45 -16.32 -17.81 -10.69
CA LEU A 45 -16.29 -16.38 -10.38
C LEU A 45 -14.93 -15.99 -9.78
N THR A 46 -14.41 -16.77 -8.85
CA THR A 46 -13.12 -16.51 -8.21
C THR A 46 -11.99 -16.52 -9.24
N GLU A 47 -11.92 -17.56 -10.08
CA GLU A 47 -10.91 -17.70 -11.12
C GLU A 47 -10.94 -16.51 -12.08
N ARG A 48 -12.14 -16.14 -12.56
CA ARG A 48 -12.32 -14.99 -13.44
C ARG A 48 -11.90 -13.70 -12.77
N LEU A 49 -12.26 -13.50 -11.51
CA LEU A 49 -11.87 -12.31 -10.77
C LEU A 49 -10.34 -12.20 -10.62
N GLN A 50 -9.64 -13.32 -10.40
CA GLN A 50 -8.17 -13.35 -10.40
C GLN A 50 -7.58 -12.98 -11.76
N THR A 51 -8.13 -13.52 -12.86
CA THR A 51 -7.69 -13.15 -14.22
C THR A 51 -7.88 -11.66 -14.49
N LEU A 52 -9.03 -11.10 -14.10
CA LEU A 52 -9.32 -9.68 -14.26
C LEU A 52 -8.35 -8.80 -13.46
N ALA A 53 -8.00 -9.22 -12.24
CA ALA A 53 -7.06 -8.49 -11.39
C ALA A 53 -5.66 -8.38 -12.02
N GLN A 54 -5.22 -9.39 -12.77
CA GLN A 54 -3.94 -9.35 -13.51
C GLN A 54 -3.92 -8.24 -14.58
N ARG A 55 -5.08 -7.98 -15.19
CA ARG A 55 -5.28 -6.93 -16.21
C ARG A 55 -6.01 -5.70 -15.66
N GLY A 56 -6.00 -5.48 -14.35
CA GLY A 56 -6.85 -4.48 -13.68
C GLY A 56 -6.56 -3.01 -13.97
N LYS A 57 -5.63 -2.70 -14.89
CA LYS A 57 -5.48 -1.34 -15.47
C LYS A 57 -6.44 -1.10 -16.63
N GLU A 58 -6.98 -2.16 -17.23
CA GLU A 58 -7.93 -2.08 -18.33
C GLU A 58 -9.32 -1.77 -17.77
N GLU A 59 -9.96 -0.76 -18.35
CA GLU A 59 -11.26 -0.26 -17.89
C GLU A 59 -12.35 -1.34 -17.95
N ASN A 60 -12.35 -2.16 -19.01
CA ASN A 60 -13.29 -3.27 -19.13
C ASN A 60 -13.07 -4.32 -18.02
N CYS A 61 -11.81 -4.65 -17.70
CA CYS A 61 -11.52 -5.57 -16.61
C CYS A 61 -11.98 -5.03 -15.26
N ARG A 62 -11.80 -3.72 -15.03
CA ARG A 62 -12.33 -3.03 -13.85
C ARG A 62 -13.84 -3.16 -13.79
N LYS A 63 -14.57 -2.73 -14.83
CA LYS A 63 -16.04 -2.78 -14.88
C LYS A 63 -16.57 -4.18 -14.59
N THR A 64 -16.04 -5.22 -15.23
CA THR A 64 -16.47 -6.61 -14.98
C THR A 64 -16.18 -7.06 -13.54
N ALA A 65 -15.01 -6.72 -12.99
CA ALA A 65 -14.69 -7.05 -11.60
C ALA A 65 -15.64 -6.37 -10.61
N LEU A 66 -16.07 -5.13 -10.88
CA LEU A 66 -17.06 -4.43 -10.06
C LEU A 66 -18.44 -5.08 -10.10
N LEU A 67 -18.84 -5.68 -11.23
CA LEU A 67 -20.06 -6.48 -11.33
C LEU A 67 -19.98 -7.74 -10.45
N PHE A 68 -18.84 -8.44 -10.46
CA PHE A 68 -18.63 -9.59 -9.58
C PHE A 68 -18.60 -9.19 -8.10
N ALA A 69 -17.99 -8.05 -7.77
CA ALA A 69 -18.06 -7.48 -6.43
C ALA A 69 -19.50 -7.18 -6.01
N ALA A 70 -20.31 -6.58 -6.90
CA ALA A 70 -21.72 -6.31 -6.64
C ALA A 70 -22.52 -7.60 -6.40
N ARG A 71 -22.25 -8.66 -7.16
CA ARG A 71 -22.86 -9.97 -6.95
C ARG A 71 -22.47 -10.57 -5.59
N LEU A 72 -21.20 -10.49 -5.19
CA LEU A 72 -20.75 -10.92 -3.85
C LEU A 72 -21.44 -10.12 -2.73
N VAL A 73 -21.86 -8.88 -2.99
CA VAL A 73 -22.65 -8.07 -2.04
C VAL A 73 -24.10 -8.57 -1.96
N ALA A 74 -24.72 -8.85 -3.10
CA ALA A 74 -26.15 -9.16 -3.19
C ALA A 74 -26.48 -10.63 -2.88
N ASP A 75 -25.64 -11.57 -3.32
CA ASP A 75 -25.90 -13.01 -3.24
C ASP A 75 -25.24 -13.63 -2.00
N SER A 76 -26.03 -13.76 -0.94
CA SER A 76 -25.57 -14.36 0.32
C SER A 76 -25.25 -15.85 0.16
N LEU A 77 -25.99 -16.57 -0.70
CA LEU A 77 -25.80 -18.01 -0.90
C LEU A 77 -24.48 -18.28 -1.62
N LEU A 78 -24.14 -17.46 -2.62
CA LEU A 78 -22.83 -17.48 -3.26
C LEU A 78 -21.71 -17.28 -2.24
N VAL A 79 -21.82 -16.27 -1.37
CA VAL A 79 -20.78 -16.00 -0.36
C VAL A 79 -20.62 -17.19 0.59
N GLU A 80 -21.72 -17.84 0.98
CA GLU A 80 -21.69 -19.02 1.85
C GLU A 80 -21.18 -20.28 1.13
N SER A 81 -21.36 -20.39 -0.18
CA SER A 81 -20.89 -21.55 -0.96
C SER A 81 -19.38 -21.52 -1.23
N LEU A 82 -18.72 -20.37 -1.12
CA LEU A 82 -17.27 -20.27 -1.40
C LEU A 82 -16.45 -21.13 -0.41
N GLY A 83 -15.35 -21.71 -0.86
CA GLY A 83 -14.38 -22.33 0.05
C GLY A 83 -13.46 -21.28 0.69
N ALA A 84 -12.71 -21.63 1.74
CA ALA A 84 -11.76 -20.71 2.38
C ALA A 84 -10.73 -20.15 1.37
N ILE A 85 -10.21 -21.00 0.48
CA ILE A 85 -9.28 -20.61 -0.58
C ILE A 85 -9.94 -19.62 -1.55
N HIS A 86 -11.18 -19.89 -1.97
CA HIS A 86 -11.92 -19.02 -2.88
C HIS A 86 -12.18 -17.64 -2.26
N VAL A 87 -12.55 -17.60 -0.98
CA VAL A 87 -12.71 -16.33 -0.24
C VAL A 87 -11.41 -15.53 -0.24
N ILE A 88 -10.27 -16.15 0.03
CA ILE A 88 -8.95 -15.48 0.05
C ILE A 88 -8.58 -14.94 -1.33
N HIS A 89 -8.77 -15.74 -2.38
CA HIS A 89 -8.50 -15.32 -3.74
C HIS A 89 -9.40 -14.16 -4.18
N CYS A 90 -10.69 -14.17 -3.79
CA CYS A 90 -11.58 -13.04 -4.01
C CYS A 90 -11.09 -11.78 -3.29
N LEU A 91 -10.75 -11.87 -2.00
CA LEU A 91 -10.20 -10.74 -1.23
C LEU A 91 -8.94 -10.16 -1.89
N SER A 92 -8.02 -11.04 -2.28
CA SER A 92 -6.76 -10.69 -2.94
C SER A 92 -7.00 -10.00 -4.29
N ALA A 93 -7.89 -10.54 -5.11
CA ALA A 93 -8.23 -9.94 -6.41
C ALA A 93 -8.92 -8.57 -6.27
N LEU A 94 -9.91 -8.46 -5.37
CA LEU A 94 -10.61 -7.20 -5.10
C LEU A 94 -9.67 -6.11 -4.56
N SER A 95 -8.56 -6.49 -3.92
CA SER A 95 -7.57 -5.54 -3.39
C SER A 95 -6.91 -4.67 -4.45
N LYS A 96 -7.04 -5.07 -5.73
CA LYS A 96 -6.60 -4.27 -6.87
C LYS A 96 -7.38 -2.96 -7.02
N TRP A 97 -8.63 -2.94 -6.55
CA TRP A 97 -9.56 -1.82 -6.63
C TRP A 97 -10.02 -1.42 -5.22
N ASP A 98 -9.07 -1.33 -4.28
CA ASP A 98 -9.31 -1.05 -2.85
C ASP A 98 -10.06 0.27 -2.57
N LYS A 99 -10.02 1.21 -3.52
CA LYS A 99 -10.74 2.50 -3.45
C LYS A 99 -12.20 2.42 -3.87
N GLU A 100 -12.64 1.35 -4.52
CA GLU A 100 -14.01 1.22 -5.03
C GLU A 100 -14.97 0.81 -3.91
N PRO A 101 -16.07 1.56 -3.66
CA PRO A 101 -16.99 1.27 -2.56
C PRO A 101 -17.62 -0.13 -2.62
N VAL A 102 -17.92 -0.63 -3.83
CA VAL A 102 -18.49 -1.96 -4.02
C VAL A 102 -17.50 -3.08 -3.65
N CYS A 103 -16.20 -2.91 -3.94
CA CYS A 103 -15.17 -3.86 -3.53
C CYS A 103 -15.03 -3.88 -2.01
N ARG A 104 -15.10 -2.71 -1.36
CA ARG A 104 -15.12 -2.61 0.10
C ARG A 104 -16.31 -3.36 0.70
N ALA A 105 -17.52 -3.14 0.20
CA ALA A 105 -18.72 -3.84 0.68
C ALA A 105 -18.63 -5.36 0.49
N ALA A 106 -18.12 -5.82 -0.66
CA ALA A 106 -17.90 -7.24 -0.91
C ALA A 106 -16.88 -7.86 0.07
N VAL A 107 -15.77 -7.15 0.30
CA VAL A 107 -14.73 -7.57 1.25
C VAL A 107 -15.26 -7.65 2.67
N THR A 108 -16.08 -6.69 3.11
CA THR A 108 -16.71 -6.72 4.44
C THR A 108 -17.50 -8.01 4.66
N ARG A 109 -18.25 -8.47 3.65
CA ARG A 109 -18.98 -9.76 3.73
C ARG A 109 -18.05 -10.96 3.80
N LEU A 110 -17.01 -10.97 2.96
CA LEU A 110 -16.01 -12.04 2.94
C LEU A 110 -15.21 -12.11 4.25
N ALA A 111 -14.83 -10.96 4.81
CA ALA A 111 -14.13 -10.84 6.07
C ALA A 111 -15.01 -11.29 7.25
N ASN A 112 -16.29 -10.92 7.26
CA ASN A 112 -17.26 -11.42 8.24
C ASN A 112 -17.33 -12.95 8.29
N ARG A 113 -17.25 -13.59 7.12
CA ARG A 113 -17.26 -15.05 7.04
C ARG A 113 -16.01 -15.69 7.67
N ILE A 114 -14.85 -15.05 7.48
CA ILE A 114 -13.60 -15.46 8.14
C ILE A 114 -13.71 -15.23 9.67
N ALA A 115 -14.19 -14.06 10.08
CA ALA A 115 -14.29 -13.67 11.49
C ALA A 115 -15.24 -14.59 12.28
N GLY A 116 -16.35 -15.01 11.67
CA GLY A 116 -17.33 -15.92 12.27
C GLY A 116 -16.90 -17.39 12.32
N ASP A 117 -15.64 -17.71 12.02
CA ASP A 117 -15.08 -19.08 11.96
C ASP A 117 -15.88 -20.05 11.09
N ARG A 118 -16.61 -19.52 10.09
CA ARG A 118 -17.41 -20.32 9.14
C ARG A 118 -16.55 -21.02 8.09
N LEU A 119 -15.23 -20.93 8.19
CA LEU A 119 -14.25 -21.41 7.23
C LEU A 119 -13.18 -22.22 7.94
N SER A 120 -12.80 -23.36 7.36
CA SER A 120 -11.71 -24.21 7.87
C SER A 120 -10.32 -23.60 7.62
N VAL A 121 -10.07 -22.42 8.18
CA VAL A 121 -8.83 -21.64 8.01
C VAL A 121 -7.59 -22.32 8.60
N ARG A 122 -7.77 -23.30 9.49
CA ARG A 122 -6.69 -24.13 10.04
C ARG A 122 -5.91 -24.96 9.01
N GLN A 123 -6.52 -25.24 7.85
CA GLN A 123 -5.89 -26.03 6.79
C GLN A 123 -5.18 -25.18 5.73
N LEU A 124 -5.15 -23.85 5.91
CA LEU A 124 -4.54 -22.95 4.95
C LEU A 124 -3.02 -23.07 4.95
N SER A 125 -2.44 -22.99 3.76
CA SER A 125 -0.99 -22.86 3.60
C SER A 125 -0.52 -21.50 4.14
N LYS A 126 0.76 -21.42 4.51
CA LYS A 126 1.41 -20.17 4.94
C LYS A 126 1.27 -19.04 3.91
N GLY A 127 1.36 -19.39 2.62
CA GLY A 127 1.18 -18.44 1.53
C GLY A 127 -0.24 -17.85 1.50
N LEU A 128 -1.27 -18.69 1.67
CA LEU A 128 -2.67 -18.25 1.69
C LEU A 128 -2.97 -17.37 2.91
N VAL A 129 -2.41 -17.70 4.08
CA VAL A 129 -2.53 -16.84 5.27
C VAL A 129 -1.90 -15.46 5.03
N ALA A 130 -0.68 -15.43 4.48
CA ALA A 130 0.02 -14.19 4.18
C ALA A 130 -0.72 -13.33 3.13
N GLU A 131 -1.27 -13.98 2.10
CA GLU A 131 -2.09 -13.33 1.06
C GLU A 131 -3.36 -12.73 1.65
N CYS A 132 -4.09 -13.50 2.46
CA CYS A 132 -5.31 -13.04 3.11
C CYS A 132 -5.05 -11.84 4.02
N LEU A 133 -4.05 -11.92 4.90
CA LEU A 133 -3.68 -10.82 5.79
C LEU A 133 -3.26 -9.55 5.03
N ASN A 134 -2.52 -9.72 3.93
CA ASN A 134 -2.13 -8.59 3.09
C ASN A 134 -3.34 -7.94 2.39
N ALA A 135 -4.32 -8.74 1.96
CA ALA A 135 -5.56 -8.26 1.35
C ALA A 135 -6.44 -7.54 2.39
N LEU A 136 -6.76 -8.19 3.52
CA LEU A 136 -7.54 -7.60 4.62
C LEU A 136 -6.94 -6.29 5.12
N GLY A 137 -5.60 -6.21 5.19
CA GLY A 137 -4.90 -5.01 5.59
C GLY A 137 -5.10 -3.81 4.64
N ARG A 138 -5.68 -3.96 3.44
CA ARG A 138 -6.05 -2.83 2.57
C ARG A 138 -7.27 -2.08 3.07
N TRP A 139 -8.16 -2.77 3.77
CA TRP A 139 -9.38 -2.23 4.36
C TRP A 139 -9.30 -2.34 5.89
N HIS A 140 -8.14 -2.01 6.46
CA HIS A 140 -7.86 -2.18 7.89
C HIS A 140 -8.73 -1.29 8.80
N GLU A 141 -9.40 -0.30 8.23
CA GLU A 141 -10.33 0.60 8.92
C GLU A 141 -11.70 -0.07 9.12
N GLU A 142 -12.02 -1.11 8.34
CA GLU A 142 -13.26 -1.87 8.47
C GLU A 142 -13.16 -2.84 9.64
N ILE A 143 -14.20 -2.84 10.50
CA ILE A 143 -14.20 -3.63 11.73
C ILE A 143 -14.20 -5.13 11.43
N GLU A 144 -14.82 -5.55 10.34
CA GLU A 144 -14.88 -6.93 9.89
C GLU A 144 -13.51 -7.45 9.45
N CYS A 145 -12.71 -6.59 8.79
CA CYS A 145 -11.33 -6.92 8.43
C CYS A 145 -10.45 -7.05 9.68
N GLN A 146 -10.66 -6.17 10.68
CA GLN A 146 -9.99 -6.27 11.97
C GLN A 146 -10.37 -7.57 12.70
N GLN A 147 -11.65 -7.93 12.74
CA GLN A 147 -12.13 -9.17 13.38
C GLN A 147 -11.58 -10.41 12.67
N ALA A 148 -11.55 -10.42 11.33
CA ALA A 148 -10.91 -11.49 10.56
C ALA A 148 -9.41 -11.59 10.85
N GLY A 149 -8.72 -10.45 10.93
CA GLY A 149 -7.32 -10.37 11.35
C GLY A 149 -7.09 -10.93 12.76
N ALA A 150 -7.97 -10.58 13.71
CA ALA A 150 -7.94 -11.10 15.07
C ALA A 150 -8.16 -12.63 15.11
N GLN A 151 -9.06 -13.16 14.28
CA GLN A 151 -9.23 -14.61 14.13
C GLN A 151 -7.96 -15.29 13.62
N PHE A 152 -7.32 -14.76 12.57
CA PHE A 152 -6.02 -15.26 12.11
C PHE A 152 -4.96 -15.20 13.20
N SER A 153 -4.89 -14.12 13.98
CA SER A 153 -3.90 -14.01 15.04
C SER A 153 -4.08 -15.09 16.13
N ARG A 154 -5.33 -15.40 16.51
CA ARG A 154 -5.63 -16.48 17.46
C ARG A 154 -5.23 -17.85 16.90
N LEU A 155 -5.56 -18.13 15.65
CA LEU A 155 -5.19 -19.39 14.99
C LEU A 155 -3.68 -19.58 14.86
N LEU A 156 -2.95 -18.50 14.61
CA LEU A 156 -1.49 -18.53 14.54
C LEU A 156 -0.85 -18.76 15.92
N LEU A 157 -1.50 -18.31 16.99
CA LEU A 157 -1.06 -18.56 18.37
C LEU A 157 -1.40 -19.98 18.83
N ASP A 158 -2.46 -20.59 18.31
CA ASP A 158 -2.82 -21.99 18.55
C ASP A 158 -1.81 -22.98 17.92
N ASP A 159 -1.15 -22.60 16.81
CA ASP A 159 -0.03 -23.36 16.20
C ASP A 159 1.26 -22.52 16.13
N PRO A 160 2.02 -22.39 17.23
CA PRO A 160 3.30 -21.66 17.22
C PRO A 160 4.33 -22.27 16.25
N LYS A 161 4.21 -23.56 15.90
CA LYS A 161 5.09 -24.19 14.88
C LYS A 161 4.78 -23.65 13.49
N PHE A 162 3.56 -23.20 13.22
CA PHE A 162 3.24 -22.46 11.99
C PHE A 162 4.08 -21.20 11.89
N LEU A 163 4.13 -20.40 12.97
CA LEU A 163 4.88 -19.16 13.02
C LEU A 163 6.38 -19.38 12.79
N LEU A 164 6.96 -20.46 13.31
CA LEU A 164 8.36 -20.83 13.08
C LEU A 164 8.66 -21.23 11.63
N ARG A 165 7.67 -21.73 10.89
CA ARG A 165 7.83 -22.14 9.49
C ARG A 165 7.70 -20.97 8.51
N LEU A 166 7.24 -19.79 8.95
CA LEU A 166 7.05 -18.66 8.04
C LEU A 166 8.40 -18.18 7.46
N ASN A 167 8.44 -17.98 6.15
CA ASN A 167 9.55 -17.36 5.45
C ASN A 167 9.49 -15.82 5.56
N GLY A 168 10.52 -15.12 5.07
CA GLY A 168 10.59 -13.66 5.17
C GLY A 168 9.46 -12.91 4.45
N HIS A 169 8.84 -13.49 3.43
CA HIS A 169 7.66 -12.89 2.78
C HIS A 169 6.46 -12.92 3.72
N GLU A 170 6.17 -14.12 4.23
CA GLU A 170 5.01 -14.42 5.06
C GLU A 170 5.09 -13.63 6.38
N VAL A 171 6.27 -13.57 7.00
CA VAL A 171 6.53 -12.74 8.18
C VAL A 171 6.23 -11.26 7.90
N ALA A 172 6.69 -10.72 6.77
CA ALA A 172 6.45 -9.31 6.44
C ALA A 172 4.98 -9.00 6.17
N CYS A 173 4.24 -9.91 5.54
CA CYS A 173 2.80 -9.77 5.35
C CYS A 173 2.05 -9.79 6.69
N CYS A 174 2.36 -10.74 7.57
CA CYS A 174 1.81 -10.80 8.93
C CYS A 174 2.09 -9.51 9.70
N MET A 175 3.36 -9.08 9.76
CA MET A 175 3.76 -7.85 10.45
C MET A 175 3.02 -6.63 9.92
N ASN A 176 2.98 -6.44 8.59
CA ASN A 176 2.31 -5.29 7.98
C ASN A 176 0.80 -5.27 8.23
N ALA A 177 0.14 -6.43 8.29
CA ALA A 177 -1.28 -6.52 8.59
C ALA A 177 -1.54 -6.25 10.08
N PHE A 178 -0.88 -6.99 10.96
CA PHE A 178 -1.08 -6.88 12.41
C PHE A 178 -0.67 -5.53 12.99
N GLY A 179 0.36 -4.87 12.43
CA GLY A 179 0.73 -3.51 12.82
C GLY A 179 -0.39 -2.48 12.60
N LYS A 180 -1.32 -2.72 11.67
CA LYS A 180 -2.49 -1.85 11.45
C LYS A 180 -3.57 -2.03 12.51
N TRP A 181 -3.61 -3.19 13.16
CA TRP A 181 -4.55 -3.52 14.24
C TRP A 181 -3.86 -3.51 15.60
N ARG A 182 -3.01 -2.51 15.86
CA ARG A 182 -2.16 -2.43 17.07
C ARG A 182 -2.89 -2.49 18.41
N ARG A 183 -4.20 -2.21 18.41
CA ARG A 183 -5.08 -2.29 19.60
C ARG A 183 -5.50 -3.72 19.93
N GLU A 184 -5.37 -4.66 19.00
CA GLU A 184 -5.68 -6.07 19.23
C GLU A 184 -4.54 -6.79 19.93
N ARG A 185 -4.81 -7.30 21.14
CA ARG A 185 -3.79 -7.96 21.96
C ARG A 185 -3.19 -9.19 21.28
N SER A 186 -4.01 -10.00 20.63
CA SER A 186 -3.55 -11.20 19.92
C SER A 186 -2.66 -10.85 18.72
N CYS A 187 -2.85 -9.69 18.09
CA CYS A 187 -1.95 -9.20 17.04
C CYS A 187 -0.56 -8.89 17.61
N LEU A 188 -0.47 -8.23 18.77
CA LEU A 188 0.79 -8.01 19.47
C LEU A 188 1.46 -9.34 19.85
N ASP A 189 0.71 -10.32 20.34
CA ASP A 189 1.30 -11.61 20.75
C ASP A 189 1.89 -12.37 19.55
N VAL A 190 1.23 -12.36 18.38
CA VAL A 190 1.84 -12.88 17.13
C VAL A 190 3.08 -12.08 16.74
N CYS A 191 3.01 -10.75 16.80
CA CYS A 191 4.15 -9.88 16.54
C CYS A 191 5.33 -10.18 17.45
N ARG A 192 5.12 -10.46 18.75
CA ARG A 192 6.18 -10.87 19.68
C ARG A 192 6.86 -12.17 19.26
N HIS A 193 6.10 -13.18 18.85
CA HIS A 193 6.67 -14.43 18.33
C HIS A 193 7.55 -14.18 17.12
N LEU A 194 7.05 -13.41 16.14
CA LEU A 194 7.80 -13.09 14.93
C LEU A 194 8.99 -12.15 15.21
N ALA A 195 8.86 -11.24 16.17
CA ALA A 195 9.93 -10.33 16.59
C ALA A 195 11.08 -11.11 17.23
N ARG A 196 10.80 -12.08 18.11
CA ARG A 196 11.83 -12.98 18.64
C ARG A 196 12.59 -13.70 17.54
N ARG A 197 11.89 -14.23 16.53
CA ARG A 197 12.53 -14.84 15.35
C ARG A 197 13.40 -13.84 14.59
N ILE A 198 12.91 -12.62 14.34
CA ILE A 198 13.69 -11.58 13.67
C ILE A 198 14.95 -11.24 14.48
N ALA A 199 14.86 -11.21 15.81
CA ALA A 199 15.99 -10.91 16.68
C ALA A 199 17.07 -12.00 16.67
N THR A 200 16.70 -13.27 16.50
CA THR A 200 17.61 -14.42 16.67
C THR A 200 17.95 -15.19 15.38
N GLU A 201 17.13 -15.14 14.34
CA GLU A 201 17.30 -15.95 13.13
C GLU A 201 17.93 -15.16 11.97
N ASP A 202 19.23 -15.33 11.77
CA ASP A 202 19.98 -14.69 10.67
C ASP A 202 19.42 -15.02 9.27
N SER A 203 19.02 -16.28 9.07
CA SER A 203 18.46 -16.74 7.79
C SER A 203 17.14 -16.03 7.46
N LEU A 204 16.30 -15.77 8.47
CA LEU A 204 15.07 -15.01 8.31
C LEU A 204 15.41 -13.55 8.03
N VAL A 205 16.30 -12.95 8.84
CA VAL A 205 16.69 -11.55 8.68
C VAL A 205 17.17 -11.31 7.26
N ARG A 206 18.06 -12.14 6.70
CA ARG A 206 18.57 -12.02 5.32
C ARG A 206 17.48 -11.97 4.24
N GLN A 207 16.36 -12.69 4.44
CA GLN A 207 15.21 -12.68 3.51
C GLN A 207 14.38 -11.38 3.56
N LEU A 208 14.54 -10.55 4.60
CA LEU A 208 13.84 -9.29 4.74
C LEU A 208 14.58 -8.20 3.95
N ASN A 209 14.18 -7.99 2.69
CA ASN A 209 14.74 -6.95 1.82
C ASN A 209 13.64 -6.02 1.29
N GLY A 210 14.04 -4.82 0.85
CA GLY A 210 13.13 -3.87 0.21
C GLY A 210 11.87 -3.58 1.04
N SER A 211 10.71 -3.94 0.47
CA SER A 211 9.41 -3.75 1.13
C SER A 211 9.23 -4.63 2.37
N ARG A 212 9.78 -5.83 2.39
CA ARG A 212 9.62 -6.78 3.51
C ARG A 212 10.25 -6.23 4.78
N LEU A 213 11.46 -5.69 4.66
CA LEU A 213 12.15 -5.05 5.77
C LEU A 213 11.40 -3.81 6.27
N ALA A 214 10.96 -2.94 5.35
CA ALA A 214 10.21 -1.74 5.70
C ALA A 214 8.88 -2.07 6.40
N SER A 215 8.17 -3.10 5.93
CA SER A 215 6.96 -3.62 6.57
C SER A 215 7.22 -4.13 7.99
N CYS A 216 8.27 -4.94 8.18
CA CYS A 216 8.61 -5.45 9.51
C CYS A 216 9.01 -4.34 10.47
N ILE A 217 9.98 -3.48 10.12
CA ILE A 217 10.43 -2.43 11.03
C ILE A 217 9.35 -1.39 11.31
N GLY A 218 8.50 -1.08 10.33
CA GLY A 218 7.35 -0.20 10.50
C GLY A 218 6.33 -0.78 11.49
N ALA A 219 5.98 -2.06 11.35
CA ALA A 219 5.07 -2.71 12.29
C ALA A 219 5.65 -2.80 13.71
N LEU A 220 6.94 -3.14 13.83
CA LEU A 220 7.62 -3.22 15.13
C LEU A 220 7.60 -1.88 15.89
N ALA A 221 7.68 -0.75 15.16
CA ALA A 221 7.65 0.58 15.76
C ALA A 221 6.28 0.96 16.36
N GLU A 222 5.19 0.33 15.93
CA GLU A 222 3.85 0.52 16.53
C GLU A 222 3.81 0.05 18.00
N TRP A 223 4.73 -0.85 18.39
CA TRP A 223 4.91 -1.34 19.75
C TRP A 223 6.35 -1.11 20.23
N SER A 224 6.87 0.11 20.03
CA SER A 224 8.27 0.46 20.32
C SER A 224 8.72 0.18 21.76
N GLU A 225 7.78 0.19 22.71
CA GLU A 225 8.04 -0.07 24.13
C GLU A 225 8.10 -1.57 24.47
N ASP A 226 7.56 -2.44 23.61
CA ASP A 226 7.59 -3.90 23.79
C ASP A 226 9.01 -4.44 23.54
N GLU A 227 9.52 -5.23 24.50
CA GLU A 227 10.92 -5.67 24.49
C GLU A 227 11.26 -6.54 23.26
N PRO A 228 10.47 -7.58 22.92
CA PRO A 228 10.71 -8.35 21.70
C PRO A 228 10.70 -7.48 20.44
N CYS A 229 9.74 -6.55 20.35
CA CYS A 229 9.62 -5.67 19.20
C CYS A 229 10.83 -4.73 19.06
N ARG A 230 11.30 -4.18 20.18
CA ARG A 230 12.50 -3.35 20.25
C ARG A 230 13.76 -4.13 19.88
N ALA A 231 13.95 -5.35 20.40
CA ALA A 231 15.09 -6.20 20.07
C ALA A 231 15.14 -6.53 18.56
N ALA A 232 14.00 -6.87 17.96
CA ALA A 232 13.87 -7.07 16.52
C ALA A 232 14.15 -5.78 15.73
N GLY A 233 13.65 -4.64 16.20
CA GLY A 233 13.91 -3.32 15.63
C GLY A 233 15.41 -3.01 15.61
N PHE A 234 16.12 -3.31 16.70
CA PHE A 234 17.57 -3.15 16.79
C PHE A 234 18.30 -4.06 15.81
N ARG A 235 17.88 -5.33 15.69
CA ARG A 235 18.45 -6.27 14.72
C ARG A 235 18.31 -5.77 13.28
N LEU A 236 17.13 -5.26 12.92
CA LEU A 236 16.91 -4.67 11.60
C LEU A 236 17.68 -3.35 11.41
N ALA A 237 17.82 -2.54 12.45
CA ALA A 237 18.64 -1.33 12.43
C ALA A 237 20.13 -1.63 12.22
N THR A 238 20.68 -2.67 12.88
CA THR A 238 22.03 -3.17 12.62
C THR A 238 22.20 -3.47 11.15
N ARG A 239 21.29 -4.27 10.57
CA ARG A 239 21.34 -4.61 9.15
C ARG A 239 21.24 -3.37 8.26
N ILE A 240 20.32 -2.44 8.53
CA ILE A 240 20.23 -1.17 7.79
C ILE A 240 21.56 -0.41 7.89
N SER A 241 22.24 -0.40 9.03
CA SER A 241 23.48 0.35 9.23
C SER A 241 24.70 -0.29 8.56
N GLU A 242 24.75 -1.61 8.45
CA GLU A 242 25.91 -2.36 7.93
C GLU A 242 25.77 -2.71 6.46
N ASP A 243 24.57 -3.04 5.99
CA ASP A 243 24.31 -3.52 4.63
C ASP A 243 24.04 -2.36 3.66
N GLY A 244 25.13 -1.88 3.03
CA GLY A 244 25.08 -0.83 2.00
C GLY A 244 24.18 -1.18 0.81
N PRO A 245 24.33 -2.36 0.17
CA PRO A 245 23.46 -2.79 -0.92
C PRO A 245 21.97 -2.81 -0.54
N LEU A 246 21.62 -3.33 0.64
CA LEU A 246 20.24 -3.27 1.15
C LEU A 246 19.74 -1.83 1.21
N ARG A 247 20.53 -0.92 1.80
CA ARG A 247 20.14 0.49 1.88
C ARG A 247 19.86 1.07 0.51
N HIS A 248 20.65 0.76 -0.52
CA HIS A 248 20.45 1.27 -1.89
C HIS A 248 19.19 0.70 -2.55
N ASN A 249 18.81 -0.54 -2.22
CA ASN A 249 17.60 -1.18 -2.76
C ASN A 249 16.29 -0.72 -2.12
N LEU A 250 16.34 0.08 -1.04
CA LEU A 250 15.13 0.72 -0.49
C LEU A 250 14.66 1.82 -1.44
N ASN A 251 13.38 1.83 -1.83
CA ASN A 251 12.80 2.94 -2.56
C ASN A 251 12.43 4.09 -1.60
N ALA A 252 11.93 5.21 -2.13
CA ALA A 252 11.61 6.41 -1.34
C ALA A 252 10.64 6.12 -0.19
N ARG A 253 9.57 5.35 -0.46
CA ARG A 253 8.60 4.93 0.55
C ARG A 253 9.27 4.07 1.63
N HIS A 254 10.09 3.09 1.24
CA HIS A 254 10.76 2.21 2.20
C HIS A 254 11.72 2.99 3.09
N VAL A 255 12.49 3.93 2.53
CA VAL A 255 13.36 4.82 3.31
C VAL A 255 12.56 5.63 4.31
N ALA A 256 11.44 6.23 3.90
CA ALA A 256 10.59 7.01 4.80
C ALA A 256 10.01 6.19 5.95
N VAL A 257 9.52 4.98 5.65
CA VAL A 257 8.99 4.07 6.69
C VAL A 257 10.09 3.63 7.65
N CYS A 258 11.25 3.22 7.14
CA CYS A 258 12.37 2.82 7.99
C CYS A 258 12.88 3.98 8.85
N LEU A 259 13.06 5.17 8.26
CA LEU A 259 13.50 6.35 8.98
C LEU A 259 12.50 6.76 10.07
N HIS A 260 11.20 6.73 9.77
CA HIS A 260 10.16 7.01 10.76
C HIS A 260 10.21 6.02 11.93
N ALA A 261 10.24 4.71 11.62
CA ALA A 261 10.32 3.64 12.62
C ALA A 261 11.55 3.77 13.53
N LEU A 262 12.73 4.02 12.96
CA LEU A 262 13.97 4.20 13.71
C LEU A 262 13.92 5.40 14.67
N GLY A 263 13.08 6.40 14.38
CA GLY A 263 12.87 7.56 15.25
C GLY A 263 12.22 7.23 16.59
N HIS A 264 11.54 6.07 16.71
CA HIS A 264 11.00 5.59 17.99
C HIS A 264 12.11 5.12 18.95
N TRP A 265 13.22 4.63 18.40
CA TRP A 265 14.35 4.11 19.17
C TRP A 265 15.60 4.99 19.04
N ARG A 266 15.40 6.29 18.81
CA ARG A 266 16.46 7.27 18.54
C ARG A 266 17.57 7.34 19.61
N GLU A 267 17.27 6.94 20.84
CA GLU A 267 18.26 6.97 21.93
C GLU A 267 19.22 5.77 21.88
N HIS A 268 18.85 4.71 21.15
CA HIS A 268 19.73 3.59 20.91
C HIS A 268 20.69 3.90 19.75
N GLU A 269 21.99 3.75 20.01
CA GLU A 269 23.05 4.14 19.07
C GLU A 269 22.88 3.52 17.68
N ILE A 270 22.58 2.21 17.60
CA ILE A 270 22.43 1.54 16.30
C ILE A 270 21.26 2.08 15.47
N CYS A 271 20.16 2.47 16.13
CA CYS A 271 18.98 3.00 15.47
C CYS A 271 19.24 4.42 14.96
N ARG A 272 19.91 5.24 15.78
CA ARG A 272 20.40 6.56 15.38
C ARG A 272 21.37 6.47 14.21
N LYS A 273 22.35 5.57 14.26
CA LYS A 273 23.31 5.33 13.16
C LYS A 273 22.59 4.91 11.87
N ALA A 274 21.66 3.97 11.95
CA ALA A 274 20.85 3.54 10.80
C ALA A 274 20.03 4.71 10.22
N ALA A 275 19.38 5.50 11.07
CA ALA A 275 18.61 6.67 10.66
C ALA A 275 19.50 7.71 9.95
N VAL A 276 20.70 7.97 10.49
CA VAL A 276 21.70 8.85 9.88
C VAL A 276 22.14 8.35 8.51
N HIS A 277 22.36 7.05 8.31
CA HIS A 277 22.68 6.51 6.98
C HIS A 277 21.53 6.71 5.97
N LEU A 278 20.28 6.52 6.40
CA LEU A 278 19.12 6.79 5.56
C LEU A 278 18.96 8.29 5.25
N ALA A 279 19.21 9.16 6.23
CA ALA A 279 19.19 10.61 6.04
C ALA A 279 20.27 11.07 5.06
N ARG A 280 21.52 10.58 5.17
CA ARG A 280 22.59 10.86 4.19
C ARG A 280 22.16 10.50 2.77
N ARG A 281 21.57 9.31 2.60
CA ARG A 281 21.08 8.88 1.28
C ARG A 281 19.96 9.80 0.78
N LEU A 282 19.03 10.19 1.64
CA LEU A 282 17.94 11.09 1.28
C LEU A 282 18.42 12.50 0.89
N ALA A 283 19.49 12.99 1.53
CA ALA A 283 20.13 14.25 1.16
C ALA A 283 20.83 14.18 -0.21
N ALA A 284 21.54 13.07 -0.47
CA ALA A 284 22.35 12.88 -1.68
C ALA A 284 21.52 12.54 -2.93
N ASP A 285 20.47 11.71 -2.81
CA ASP A 285 19.70 11.20 -3.95
C ASP A 285 18.44 12.04 -4.21
N SER A 286 18.44 12.85 -5.28
CA SER A 286 17.26 13.65 -5.69
C SER A 286 16.09 12.81 -6.08
N SER A 287 16.33 11.77 -6.87
CA SER A 287 15.28 10.90 -7.33
C SER A 287 14.55 10.24 -6.16
N LEU A 288 15.27 9.92 -5.08
CA LEU A 288 14.68 9.40 -3.85
C LEU A 288 13.79 10.44 -3.16
N CYS A 289 14.30 11.65 -2.96
CA CYS A 289 13.54 12.74 -2.35
C CYS A 289 12.29 13.11 -3.16
N ASP A 290 12.41 13.19 -4.50
CA ASP A 290 11.34 13.59 -5.42
C ASP A 290 10.20 12.55 -5.51
N ARG A 291 10.46 11.29 -5.14
CA ARG A 291 9.44 10.22 -5.10
C ARG A 291 8.69 10.12 -3.77
N LEU A 292 9.03 10.91 -2.76
CA LEU A 292 8.28 10.92 -1.51
C LEU A 292 6.89 11.53 -1.72
N SER A 293 5.87 10.97 -1.06
CA SER A 293 4.55 11.59 -0.98
C SER A 293 4.51 12.56 0.20
N PRO A 294 3.48 13.43 0.31
CA PRO A 294 3.29 14.31 1.47
C PRO A 294 3.36 13.57 2.81
N LYS A 295 2.64 12.45 2.93
CA LYS A 295 2.68 11.56 4.11
C LYS A 295 4.10 11.05 4.40
N HIS A 296 4.84 10.62 3.38
CA HIS A 296 6.21 10.14 3.57
C HIS A 296 7.16 11.27 4.00
N ILE A 297 6.97 12.48 3.48
CA ILE A 297 7.73 13.66 3.91
C ILE A 297 7.46 13.97 5.37
N ALA A 298 6.19 14.03 5.79
CA ALA A 298 5.84 14.32 7.18
C ALA A 298 6.48 13.30 8.15
N ASN A 299 6.44 12.02 7.79
CA ASN A 299 7.07 10.95 8.56
C ASN A 299 8.60 11.07 8.63
N CYS A 300 9.27 11.41 7.52
CA CYS A 300 10.70 11.68 7.51
C CYS A 300 11.04 12.87 8.41
N MET A 301 10.35 13.99 8.21
CA MET A 301 10.61 15.25 8.92
C MET A 301 10.54 15.06 10.42
N GLU A 302 9.55 14.32 10.93
CA GLU A 302 9.46 14.03 12.36
C GLU A 302 10.75 13.39 12.93
N THR A 303 11.26 12.32 12.32
CA THR A 303 12.50 11.69 12.81
C THR A 303 13.71 12.61 12.61
N LEU A 304 13.78 13.31 11.48
CA LEU A 304 14.89 14.23 11.21
C LEU A 304 14.95 15.33 12.29
N GLY A 305 13.81 15.90 12.69
CA GLY A 305 13.73 16.90 13.76
C GLY A 305 14.12 16.35 15.13
N LYS A 306 13.70 15.11 15.44
CA LYS A 306 14.14 14.41 16.66
C LYS A 306 15.65 14.18 16.69
N LEU A 307 16.31 14.09 15.53
CA LEU A 307 17.75 13.91 15.36
C LEU A 307 18.45 15.18 14.86
N LYS A 308 17.96 16.37 15.25
CA LYS A 308 18.48 17.67 14.77
C LYS A 308 19.98 17.90 15.01
N ALA A 309 20.58 17.22 15.99
CA ALA A 309 22.01 17.29 16.28
C ALA A 309 22.87 16.61 15.20
N GLU A 310 22.29 15.72 14.41
CA GLU A 310 22.99 14.99 13.36
C GLU A 310 22.99 15.80 12.05
N THR A 311 24.16 16.17 11.56
CA THR A 311 24.33 17.02 10.36
C THR A 311 23.68 16.41 9.10
N ALA A 312 23.72 15.08 8.98
CA ALA A 312 23.04 14.36 7.90
C ALA A 312 21.52 14.55 7.92
N CYS A 313 20.92 14.65 9.12
CA CYS A 313 19.50 14.86 9.28
C CYS A 313 19.10 16.27 8.86
N GLN A 314 19.91 17.27 9.22
CA GLN A 314 19.73 18.63 8.74
C GLN A 314 19.83 18.71 7.21
N ALA A 315 20.85 18.09 6.60
CA ALA A 315 21.00 18.09 5.14
C ALA A 315 19.80 17.45 4.43
N ALA A 316 19.26 16.35 4.98
CA ALA A 316 18.05 15.73 4.46
C ALA A 316 16.80 16.61 4.62
N ALA A 317 16.67 17.30 5.77
CA ALA A 317 15.57 18.23 6.02
C ALA A 317 15.62 19.42 5.06
N THR A 318 16.79 20.04 4.87
CA THR A 318 17.01 21.12 3.87
C THR A 318 16.64 20.65 2.46
N ARG A 319 16.99 19.41 2.13
CA ARG A 319 16.66 18.83 0.83
C ARG A 319 15.16 18.70 0.60
N ILE A 320 14.45 18.18 1.59
CA ILE A 320 12.99 18.09 1.58
C ILE A 320 12.38 19.50 1.50
N ALA A 321 12.90 20.45 2.27
CA ALA A 321 12.42 21.83 2.30
C ALA A 321 12.52 22.51 0.92
N ARG A 322 13.66 22.36 0.22
CA ARG A 322 13.80 22.83 -1.16
C ARG A 322 12.76 22.24 -2.11
N ARG A 323 12.45 20.95 -1.97
CA ARG A 323 11.39 20.32 -2.76
C ARG A 323 10.02 20.90 -2.42
N ILE A 324 9.71 21.08 -1.14
CA ILE A 324 8.46 21.70 -0.68
C ILE A 324 8.30 23.10 -1.28
N VAL A 325 9.36 23.92 -1.35
CA VAL A 325 9.31 25.27 -1.95
C VAL A 325 9.09 25.22 -3.47
N ARG A 326 9.70 24.26 -4.18
CA ARG A 326 9.60 24.14 -5.64
C ARG A 326 8.29 23.50 -6.13
N ASP A 327 7.76 22.54 -5.40
CA ASP A 327 6.71 21.63 -5.88
C ASP A 327 5.32 22.01 -5.32
N LYS A 328 4.55 22.78 -6.10
CA LYS A 328 3.19 23.19 -5.72
C LYS A 328 2.24 22.00 -5.59
N ALA A 329 2.29 21.05 -6.52
CA ALA A 329 1.44 19.86 -6.49
C ALA A 329 1.70 19.00 -5.25
N LEU A 330 2.96 18.90 -4.81
CA LEU A 330 3.30 18.27 -3.54
C LEU A 330 2.68 19.02 -2.36
N ARG A 331 2.85 20.36 -2.28
CA ARG A 331 2.21 21.17 -1.22
C ARG A 331 0.71 20.95 -1.19
N ASP A 332 0.13 20.85 -2.37
CA ASP A 332 -1.29 20.63 -2.54
C ASP A 332 -1.77 19.25 -2.05
N GLY A 333 -0.87 18.27 -1.92
CA GLY A 333 -1.19 16.96 -1.36
C GLY A 333 -1.08 16.88 0.16
N PHE A 334 -0.59 17.91 0.86
CA PHE A 334 -0.52 17.89 2.32
C PHE A 334 -1.90 18.09 2.95
N ASP A 335 -2.21 17.28 3.96
CA ASP A 335 -3.34 17.53 4.85
C ASP A 335 -2.96 18.49 6.00
N ARG A 336 -3.96 18.98 6.74
CA ARG A 336 -3.77 19.94 7.85
C ARG A 336 -2.80 19.43 8.91
N GLN A 337 -2.88 18.15 9.26
CA GLN A 337 -2.04 17.56 10.30
C GLN A 337 -0.59 17.42 9.83
N GLN A 338 -0.39 17.04 8.57
CA GLN A 338 0.91 16.92 7.95
C GLN A 338 1.59 18.30 7.83
N VAL A 339 0.84 19.36 7.44
CA VAL A 339 1.35 20.74 7.45
C VAL A 339 1.82 21.14 8.84
N ALA A 340 0.97 20.99 9.86
CA ALA A 340 1.30 21.39 11.23
C ALA A 340 2.55 20.68 11.75
N ARG A 341 2.65 19.36 11.54
CA ARG A 341 3.82 18.56 11.92
C ARG A 341 5.08 19.02 11.20
N CYS A 342 5.04 19.16 9.88
CA CYS A 342 6.19 19.64 9.10
C CYS A 342 6.62 21.04 9.53
N ALA A 343 5.70 21.99 9.68
CA ALA A 343 5.99 23.37 10.09
C ALA A 343 6.66 23.43 11.47
N THR A 344 6.15 22.64 12.43
CA THR A 344 6.72 22.53 13.78
C THR A 344 8.16 22.05 13.73
N VAL A 345 8.40 20.98 12.95
CA VAL A 345 9.74 20.40 12.83
C VAL A 345 10.68 21.34 12.07
N LEU A 346 10.22 22.00 11.00
CA LEU A 346 11.02 23.00 10.28
C LEU A 346 11.51 24.13 11.19
N ALA A 347 10.66 24.59 12.13
CA ALA A 347 11.03 25.62 13.09
C ALA A 347 12.13 25.19 14.08
N VAL A 348 12.32 23.88 14.30
CA VAL A 348 13.35 23.35 15.23
C VAL A 348 14.78 23.65 14.76
N TRP A 349 15.00 23.85 13.45
CA TRP A 349 16.31 24.15 12.87
C TRP A 349 16.62 25.66 12.75
N GLY A 350 15.75 26.53 13.30
CA GLY A 350 15.97 27.97 13.32
C GLY A 350 15.93 28.63 11.94
N SER A 351 16.43 29.87 11.86
CA SER A 351 16.25 30.76 10.72
C SER A 351 17.13 30.45 9.50
N GLN A 352 17.13 29.20 9.03
CA GLN A 352 17.75 28.85 7.76
C GLN A 352 16.80 29.16 6.60
N SER A 353 17.27 29.97 5.65
CA SER A 353 16.52 30.44 4.47
C SER A 353 15.62 29.37 3.84
N ASP A 354 16.17 28.19 3.53
CA ASP A 354 15.42 27.12 2.87
C ASP A 354 14.31 26.52 3.74
N LEU A 355 14.58 26.33 5.04
CA LEU A 355 13.66 25.71 6.00
C LEU A 355 12.51 26.65 6.36
N ASP A 356 12.81 27.94 6.57
CA ASP A 356 11.82 28.99 6.79
C ASP A 356 10.94 29.24 5.57
N SER A 357 11.54 29.23 4.38
CA SER A 357 10.79 29.36 3.13
C SER A 357 9.81 28.19 2.96
N ALA A 358 10.27 26.95 3.21
CA ALA A 358 9.39 25.79 3.15
C ALA A 358 8.25 25.85 4.16
N ARG A 359 8.52 26.29 5.39
CA ARG A 359 7.48 26.48 6.42
C ARG A 359 6.42 27.49 5.95
N THR A 360 6.86 28.66 5.50
CA THR A 360 5.97 29.71 4.98
C THR A 360 5.15 29.22 3.79
N CYS A 361 5.77 28.50 2.84
CA CYS A 361 5.07 27.95 1.68
C CYS A 361 3.99 26.92 2.07
N LEU A 362 4.23 26.07 3.07
CA LEU A 362 3.23 25.12 3.56
C LEU A 362 2.07 25.82 4.26
N GLU A 363 2.37 26.79 5.12
CA GLU A 363 1.35 27.56 5.85
C GLU A 363 0.48 28.38 4.89
N GLN A 364 1.09 29.02 3.88
CA GLN A 364 0.34 29.78 2.88
C GLN A 364 -0.53 28.88 2.01
N ALA A 365 0.02 27.78 1.49
CA ALA A 365 -0.75 26.83 0.67
C ALA A 365 -1.97 26.26 1.42
N PHE A 366 -1.90 26.17 2.75
CA PHE A 366 -3.03 25.75 3.57
C PHE A 366 -4.04 26.86 3.86
N LYS A 367 -3.59 28.12 4.03
CA LYS A 367 -4.46 29.29 4.16
C LYS A 367 -5.28 29.54 2.89
N ASP A 368 -4.67 29.37 1.71
CA ASP A 368 -5.33 29.59 0.41
C ASP A 368 -6.45 28.56 0.10
N ARG A 369 -6.63 27.54 0.96
CA ARG A 369 -7.62 26.46 0.81
C ARG A 369 -8.79 26.55 1.79
N GLY A 370 -8.69 27.42 2.79
CA GLY A 370 -9.77 27.73 3.73
C GLY A 370 -10.55 28.93 3.23
#